data_AF-A0A0Q7Q4W2-F1
#
_entry.id   AF-A0A0Q7Q4W2-F1
#
_cell.length_a   1.000
_cell.length_b   1.000
_cell.length_c   1.000
_cell.angle_alpha   90.00
_cell.angle_beta   90.00
_cell.angle_gamma   90.00
#
_symmetry.space_group_name_H-M   'P 1'
#
loop_
_entity.id
_entity.type
_entity.pdbx_description
1 polymer ?
#
loop_
_entity_poly.entity_id
_entity_poly.type
_entity_poly.pdbx_seq_one_letter_code
_entity_poly.pdbx_strand_id
1 'polypeptide(L)'
;MAAPAGRRRLDTTIPVDYDIPTRRPRLTDDRTAQLVISVVIGAWVVGTLLAATAVVKTPVPSWVERPAAGLLLVVFGIGLTHRAGGHMRIWGTITGVLAVAAVGTQATGLLSAAAATTAVLAAVWAVMITRPAYRPLTAMREYVISLSVALSGTVAVAAWNAPVNYQRFNLAVLAVALGLAIVMVWSLGAGLHGLGRQNLTLLVGVAVVLVVLLVYSSLVRSHGSQALVENLDELVIWMRTTFQGVPRPVEVFIGFPALVVGVSLRSQRREGWWILVFAVLGTGVLTTSLVSPGAFPTYIAMSTLYSAVLGLALGVVVTWFVVRPPSAKRARAVVPERRVEPARLAPLK
;
A
#
# COMPACT_ATOMS: atom_id res chain seq x y z
N MET A 1 50.28 -32.84 -17.29
CA MET A 1 49.44 -32.67 -16.08
C MET A 1 48.67 -31.36 -16.22
N ALA A 2 47.37 -31.43 -16.51
CA ALA A 2 46.52 -30.25 -16.63
C ALA A 2 46.15 -29.74 -15.22
N ALA A 3 46.34 -28.45 -14.96
CA ALA A 3 45.94 -27.82 -13.70
C ALA A 3 44.42 -28.01 -13.49
N PRO A 4 43.96 -28.30 -12.25
CA PRO A 4 42.55 -28.43 -11.98
C PRO A 4 41.85 -27.10 -12.32
N ALA A 5 40.85 -27.17 -13.20
CA ALA A 5 40.04 -26.03 -13.57
C ALA A 5 39.43 -25.41 -12.30
N GLY A 6 40.01 -24.30 -11.87
CA GLY A 6 39.48 -23.50 -10.77
C GLY A 6 38.03 -23.18 -11.08
N ARG A 7 37.12 -23.50 -10.16
CA ARG A 7 35.70 -23.13 -10.25
C ARG A 7 35.62 -21.66 -10.62
N ARG A 8 35.29 -21.40 -11.88
CA ARG A 8 35.07 -20.08 -12.44
C ARG A 8 34.04 -19.41 -11.54
N ARG A 9 34.46 -18.39 -10.79
CA ARG A 9 33.50 -17.44 -10.23
C ARG A 9 32.71 -16.95 -11.44
N LEU A 10 31.40 -17.21 -11.48
CA LEU A 10 30.53 -16.54 -12.42
C LEU A 10 30.72 -15.05 -12.13
N ASP A 11 31.39 -14.34 -13.04
CA ASP A 11 31.49 -12.89 -13.00
C ASP A 11 30.08 -12.33 -13.16
N THR A 12 29.38 -12.15 -12.05
CA THR A 12 28.07 -11.48 -11.94
C THR A 12 28.24 -9.95 -11.92
N THR A 13 29.34 -9.44 -12.45
CA THR A 13 29.63 -8.00 -12.54
C THR A 13 28.85 -7.31 -13.66
N ILE A 14 28.26 -8.10 -14.57
CA ILE A 14 27.34 -7.61 -15.59
C ILE A 14 25.92 -7.76 -15.01
N PRO A 15 25.25 -6.68 -14.57
CA PRO A 15 23.86 -6.76 -14.17
C PRO A 15 23.06 -7.30 -15.36
N VAL A 16 22.20 -8.29 -15.10
CA VAL A 16 21.33 -8.86 -16.14
C VAL A 16 20.57 -7.72 -16.84
N ASP A 17 20.68 -7.67 -18.18
CA ASP A 17 20.26 -6.60 -19.11
C ASP A 17 18.78 -6.17 -19.05
N TYR A 18 17.99 -6.72 -18.12
CA TYR A 18 16.53 -6.57 -18.02
C TYR A 18 16.04 -5.66 -16.88
N ASP A 19 16.93 -4.90 -16.22
CA ASP A 19 16.58 -3.91 -15.17
C ASP A 19 16.94 -2.44 -15.56
N ILE A 20 17.36 -2.17 -16.80
CA ILE A 20 17.53 -0.78 -17.28
C ILE A 20 16.13 -0.19 -17.48
N PRO A 21 15.78 0.96 -16.86
CA PRO A 21 14.52 1.63 -17.16
C PRO A 21 14.44 1.88 -18.66
N THR A 22 13.53 1.18 -19.33
CA THR A 22 13.37 1.22 -20.79
C THR A 22 12.88 2.57 -21.26
N ARG A 23 12.36 3.39 -20.34
CA ARG A 23 12.02 4.78 -20.57
C ARG A 23 12.79 5.68 -19.60
N ARG A 24 13.74 6.45 -20.14
CA ARG A 24 14.23 7.65 -19.44
C ARG A 24 13.03 8.53 -19.07
N PRO A 25 13.09 9.30 -17.97
CA PRO A 25 12.07 10.31 -17.69
C PRO A 25 11.83 11.12 -18.97
N ARG A 26 10.56 11.25 -19.37
CA ARG A 26 10.18 12.07 -20.55
C ARG A 26 10.42 13.57 -20.33
N LEU A 27 10.89 13.94 -19.13
CA LEU A 27 11.44 15.25 -18.84
C LEU A 27 12.90 15.23 -19.31
N THR A 28 13.18 16.01 -20.34
CA THR A 28 14.46 16.06 -21.06
C THR A 28 15.64 16.56 -20.22
N ASP A 29 15.38 17.04 -19.00
CA ASP A 29 16.34 17.68 -18.11
C ASP A 29 16.18 17.22 -16.65
N ASP A 30 17.30 16.84 -16.02
CA ASP A 30 17.35 16.29 -14.66
C ASP A 30 16.91 17.31 -13.60
N ARG A 31 17.19 18.60 -13.82
CA ARG A 31 16.77 19.68 -12.90
C ARG A 31 15.25 19.82 -12.88
N THR A 32 14.63 19.74 -14.06
CA THR A 32 13.18 19.79 -14.21
C THR A 32 12.51 18.59 -13.52
N ALA A 33 13.10 17.40 -13.63
CA ALA A 33 12.61 16.22 -12.93
C ALA A 33 12.69 16.36 -11.39
N GLN A 34 13.82 16.88 -10.88
CA GLN A 34 14.00 17.13 -9.44
C GLN A 34 13.03 18.20 -8.91
N LEU A 35 12.78 19.26 -9.68
CA LEU A 35 11.84 20.31 -9.32
C LEU A 35 10.41 19.75 -9.25
N VAL A 36 9.97 18.99 -10.27
CA VAL A 36 8.65 18.35 -10.27
C VAL A 36 8.49 17.41 -9.07
N ILE A 37 9.50 16.60 -8.78
CA ILE A 37 9.51 15.73 -7.60
C ILE A 37 9.35 16.55 -6.31
N SER A 38 10.12 17.62 -6.15
CA SER A 38 10.10 18.47 -4.95
C SER A 38 8.75 19.16 -4.78
N VAL A 39 8.16 19.64 -5.88
CA VAL A 39 6.81 20.23 -5.88
C VAL A 39 5.76 19.20 -5.49
N VAL A 40 5.83 17.97 -6.00
CA VAL A 40 4.88 16.91 -5.65
C VAL A 40 5.00 16.52 -4.18
N ILE A 41 6.21 16.42 -3.63
CA ILE A 41 6.42 16.14 -2.19
C ILE A 41 5.92 17.32 -1.35
N GLY A 42 6.24 18.56 -1.74
CA GLY A 42 5.75 19.76 -1.04
C GLY A 42 4.23 19.82 -1.02
N ALA A 43 3.60 19.60 -2.17
CA ALA A 43 2.15 19.53 -2.32
C ALA A 43 1.53 18.38 -1.51
N TRP A 44 2.21 17.22 -1.43
CA TRP A 44 1.78 16.11 -0.57
C TRP A 44 1.79 16.52 0.91
N VAL A 45 2.88 17.11 1.40
CA VAL A 45 3.02 17.51 2.81
C VAL A 45 2.00 18.59 3.15
N VAL A 46 1.92 19.65 2.34
CA VAL A 46 0.97 20.76 2.53
C VAL A 46 -0.47 20.25 2.46
N GLY A 47 -0.81 19.47 1.44
CA GLY A 47 -2.14 18.88 1.30
C GLY A 47 -2.52 18.00 2.49
N THR A 48 -1.57 17.21 3.01
CA THR A 48 -1.79 16.35 4.19
C THR A 48 -2.06 17.17 5.45
N LEU A 49 -1.25 18.21 5.70
CA LEU A 49 -1.42 19.07 6.86
C LEU A 49 -2.73 19.85 6.80
N LEU A 50 -3.10 20.38 5.63
CA LEU A 50 -4.35 21.11 5.43
C LEU A 50 -5.57 20.17 5.48
N ALA A 51 -5.49 18.95 4.95
CA ALA A 51 -6.59 18.00 5.08
C ALA A 51 -6.75 17.51 6.54
N ALA A 52 -5.67 17.49 7.33
CA ALA A 52 -5.70 17.07 8.73
C ALA A 52 -6.55 17.97 9.62
N THR A 53 -6.80 19.21 9.20
CA THR A 53 -7.68 20.15 9.91
C THR A 53 -9.13 19.67 9.93
N ALA A 54 -9.54 18.82 8.97
CA ALA A 54 -10.87 18.19 8.96
C ALA A 54 -11.05 17.14 10.07
N VAL A 55 -9.94 16.61 10.61
CA VAL A 55 -9.94 15.57 11.65
C VAL A 55 -9.63 16.17 13.02
N VAL A 56 -8.70 17.13 13.07
CA VAL A 56 -8.28 17.80 14.29
C VAL A 56 -8.90 19.18 14.35
N LYS A 57 -9.68 19.45 15.41
CA LYS A 57 -10.31 20.75 15.64
C LYS A 57 -9.24 21.85 15.68
N THR A 58 -9.17 22.62 14.60
CA THR A 58 -8.22 23.71 14.41
C THR A 58 -8.97 24.94 13.89
N PRO A 59 -8.50 26.16 14.17
CA PRO A 59 -9.17 27.40 13.76
C PRO A 59 -8.89 27.73 12.29
N VAL A 60 -9.09 26.75 11.39
CA VAL A 60 -8.86 26.90 9.95
C VAL A 60 -10.21 27.08 9.24
N PRO A 61 -10.32 27.94 8.21
CA PRO A 61 -11.56 28.10 7.48
C PRO A 61 -12.02 26.79 6.82
N SER A 62 -13.32 26.47 6.92
CA SER A 62 -13.90 25.22 6.41
C SER A 62 -13.77 25.04 4.90
N TRP A 63 -13.55 26.12 4.14
CA TRP A 63 -13.33 26.05 2.70
C TRP A 63 -11.96 25.49 2.31
N VAL A 64 -11.04 25.27 3.25
CA VAL A 64 -9.68 24.76 2.99
C VAL A 64 -9.63 23.25 2.85
N GLU A 65 -10.50 22.53 3.55
CA GLU A 65 -10.44 21.06 3.69
C GLU A 65 -10.62 20.33 2.35
N ARG A 66 -11.69 20.67 1.60
CA ARG A 66 -12.01 20.03 0.31
C ARG A 66 -10.97 20.35 -0.79
N PRO A 67 -10.48 21.59 -0.97
CA PRO A 67 -9.34 21.87 -1.84
C PRO A 67 -8.08 21.11 -1.46
N ALA A 68 -7.76 20.96 -0.18
CA ALA A 68 -6.61 20.17 0.27
C ALA A 68 -6.76 18.69 -0.09
N ALA A 69 -7.96 18.12 0.07
CA ALA A 69 -8.28 16.78 -0.40
C ALA A 69 -8.15 16.65 -1.94
N GLY A 70 -8.59 17.66 -2.67
CA GLY A 70 -8.41 17.79 -4.13
C GLY A 70 -6.94 17.82 -4.56
N LEU A 71 -6.10 18.55 -3.83
CA LEU A 71 -4.66 18.58 -4.06
C LEU A 71 -4.05 17.19 -3.87
N LEU A 72 -4.41 16.49 -2.78
CA LEU A 72 -3.93 15.14 -2.52
C LEU A 72 -4.40 14.13 -3.56
N LEU A 73 -5.64 14.24 -4.06
CA LEU A 73 -6.15 13.42 -5.18
C LEU A 73 -5.25 13.56 -6.41
N VAL A 74 -4.88 14.79 -6.78
CA VAL A 74 -3.97 15.05 -7.91
C VAL A 74 -2.57 14.51 -7.63
N VAL A 75 -2.05 14.73 -6.41
CA VAL A 75 -0.72 14.25 -6.01
C VAL A 75 -0.63 12.73 -6.05
N PHE A 76 -1.64 12.01 -5.54
CA PHE A 76 -1.67 10.55 -5.61
C PHE A 76 -1.80 10.05 -7.05
N GLY A 77 -2.61 10.72 -7.88
CA GLY A 77 -2.72 10.42 -9.31
C GLY A 77 -1.38 10.58 -10.04
N ILE A 78 -0.70 11.70 -9.83
CA ILE A 78 0.62 11.98 -10.41
C ILE A 78 1.66 10.99 -9.87
N GLY A 79 1.72 10.79 -8.56
CA GLY A 79 2.70 9.94 -7.91
C GLY A 79 2.60 8.48 -8.36
N LEU A 80 1.37 7.94 -8.43
CA LEU A 80 1.14 6.57 -8.89
C LEU A 80 1.48 6.42 -10.38
N THR A 81 1.05 7.37 -11.21
CA THR A 81 1.26 7.27 -12.67
C THR A 81 2.71 7.46 -13.06
N HIS A 82 3.44 8.33 -12.35
CA HIS A 82 4.88 8.45 -12.50
C HIS A 82 5.59 7.15 -12.12
N ARG A 83 5.24 6.58 -10.96
CA ARG A 83 5.84 5.31 -10.49
C ARG A 83 5.56 4.15 -11.44
N ALA A 84 4.39 4.11 -12.06
CA ALA A 84 3.99 3.10 -13.04
C ALA A 84 4.58 3.30 -14.45
N GLY A 85 5.18 4.46 -14.75
CA GLY A 85 5.65 4.81 -16.09
C GLY A 85 4.53 5.19 -17.08
N GLY A 86 3.40 5.70 -16.57
CA GLY A 86 2.21 6.08 -17.34
C GLY A 86 2.20 7.52 -17.87
N HIS A 87 1.09 7.92 -18.51
CA HIS A 87 0.91 9.25 -19.08
C HIS A 87 0.44 10.26 -18.01
N MET A 88 1.39 10.93 -17.34
CA MET A 88 1.10 11.92 -16.30
C MET A 88 0.14 13.03 -16.76
N ARG A 89 0.24 13.48 -18.02
CA ARG A 89 -0.64 14.52 -18.57
C ARG A 89 -2.12 14.09 -18.57
N ILE A 90 -2.40 12.82 -18.82
CA ILE A 90 -3.78 12.31 -18.90
C ILE A 90 -4.34 12.10 -17.49
N TRP A 91 -3.58 11.44 -16.63
CA TRP A 91 -4.08 11.13 -15.29
C TRP A 91 -4.08 12.33 -14.35
N GLY A 92 -3.09 13.21 -14.47
CA GLY A 92 -3.05 14.48 -13.74
C GLY A 92 -4.21 15.40 -14.13
N THR A 93 -4.58 15.47 -15.42
CA THR A 93 -5.73 16.27 -15.85
C THR A 93 -7.06 15.64 -15.42
N ILE A 94 -7.24 14.32 -15.56
CA ILE A 94 -8.48 13.66 -15.12
C ILE A 94 -8.70 13.83 -13.62
N THR A 95 -7.65 13.62 -12.81
CA THR A 95 -7.74 13.82 -11.36
C THR A 95 -7.93 15.29 -10.99
N GLY A 96 -7.29 16.21 -11.71
CA GLY A 96 -7.48 17.66 -11.53
C GLY A 96 -8.90 18.12 -11.87
N VAL A 97 -9.46 17.64 -12.99
CA VAL A 97 -10.83 17.92 -13.40
C VAL A 97 -11.82 17.38 -12.37
N LEU A 98 -11.63 16.14 -11.90
CA LEU A 98 -12.48 15.57 -10.85
C LEU A 98 -12.38 16.38 -9.55
N ALA A 99 -11.19 16.78 -9.14
CA ALA A 99 -10.97 17.59 -7.94
C ALA A 99 -11.68 18.96 -8.04
N VAL A 100 -11.44 19.69 -9.14
CA VAL A 100 -12.05 21.01 -9.37
C VAL A 100 -13.58 20.89 -9.48
N ALA A 101 -14.09 19.89 -10.21
CA ALA A 101 -15.52 19.68 -10.34
C ALA A 101 -16.18 19.35 -9.00
N ALA A 102 -15.58 18.47 -8.18
CA ALA A 102 -16.10 18.12 -6.87
C ALA A 102 -16.09 19.31 -5.90
N VAL A 103 -14.99 20.09 -5.88
CA VAL A 103 -14.87 21.30 -5.04
C VAL A 103 -15.79 22.43 -5.51
N GLY A 104 -15.95 22.62 -6.82
CA GLY A 104 -16.76 23.72 -7.37
C GLY A 104 -18.26 23.44 -7.27
N THR A 105 -18.70 22.22 -7.61
CA THR A 105 -20.12 21.89 -7.65
C THR A 105 -20.68 21.41 -6.31
N GLN A 106 -19.83 20.84 -5.46
CA GLN A 106 -20.24 20.21 -4.19
C GLN A 106 -21.32 19.13 -4.36
N ALA A 107 -21.47 18.58 -5.57
CA ALA A 107 -22.46 17.56 -5.85
C ALA A 107 -22.10 16.26 -5.10
N THR A 108 -23.06 15.71 -4.36
CA THR A 108 -22.96 14.47 -3.58
C THR A 108 -22.25 13.34 -4.34
N GLY A 109 -22.61 13.13 -5.61
CA GLY A 109 -21.99 12.09 -6.45
C GLY A 109 -20.52 12.36 -6.75
N LEU A 110 -20.16 13.62 -7.05
CA LEU A 110 -18.78 14.02 -7.36
C LEU A 110 -17.90 13.97 -6.11
N LEU A 111 -18.40 14.39 -4.95
CA LEU A 111 -17.69 14.25 -3.67
C LEU A 111 -17.42 12.77 -3.34
N SER A 112 -18.42 11.91 -3.54
CA SER A 112 -18.28 10.47 -3.31
C SER A 112 -17.27 9.82 -4.28
N ALA A 113 -17.32 10.20 -5.56
CA ALA A 113 -16.38 9.72 -6.57
C ALA A 113 -14.95 10.21 -6.31
N ALA A 114 -14.79 11.47 -5.92
CA ALA A 114 -13.49 12.06 -5.57
C ALA A 114 -12.91 11.38 -4.32
N ALA A 115 -13.72 11.17 -3.27
CA ALA A 115 -13.31 10.45 -2.07
C ALA A 115 -12.89 9.00 -2.39
N ALA A 116 -13.70 8.26 -3.15
CA ALA A 116 -13.39 6.88 -3.54
C ALA A 116 -12.09 6.81 -4.35
N THR A 117 -11.93 7.71 -5.33
CA THR A 117 -10.73 7.75 -6.17
C THR A 117 -9.49 8.13 -5.37
N THR A 118 -9.62 9.09 -4.43
CA THR A 118 -8.54 9.45 -3.49
C THR A 118 -8.13 8.24 -2.66
N ALA A 119 -9.09 7.51 -2.09
CA ALA A 119 -8.84 6.33 -1.27
C ALA A 119 -8.11 5.23 -2.06
N VAL A 120 -8.57 4.95 -3.29
CA VAL A 120 -7.97 3.96 -4.21
C VAL A 120 -6.54 4.35 -4.56
N LEU A 121 -6.33 5.58 -5.04
CA LEU A 121 -5.01 6.03 -5.48
C LEU A 121 -4.02 6.08 -4.31
N ALA A 122 -4.44 6.56 -3.13
CA ALA A 122 -3.59 6.57 -1.94
C ALA A 122 -3.22 5.15 -1.49
N ALA A 123 -4.18 4.22 -1.46
CA ALA A 123 -3.95 2.84 -1.02
C ALA A 123 -2.94 2.13 -1.92
N VAL A 124 -3.08 2.27 -3.24
CA VAL A 124 -2.16 1.66 -4.21
C VAL A 124 -0.81 2.38 -4.20
N TRP A 125 -0.79 3.71 -4.18
CA TRP A 125 0.47 4.47 -4.19
C TRP A 125 1.31 4.22 -2.93
N ALA A 126 0.66 4.10 -1.75
CA ALA A 126 1.31 3.72 -0.50
C ALA A 126 2.13 2.43 -0.63
N VAL A 127 1.65 1.45 -1.41
CA VAL A 127 2.39 0.20 -1.66
C VAL A 127 3.45 0.38 -2.74
N MET A 128 3.11 1.04 -3.85
CA MET A 128 3.99 1.19 -5.02
C MET A 128 5.23 2.06 -4.75
N ILE A 129 5.14 2.97 -3.77
CA ILE A 129 6.25 3.85 -3.37
C ILE A 129 7.34 3.10 -2.58
N THR A 130 7.08 1.89 -2.09
CA THR A 130 8.06 1.14 -1.32
C THR A 130 9.25 0.69 -2.18
N ARG A 131 10.42 0.54 -1.54
CA ARG A 131 11.63 -0.02 -2.17
C ARG A 131 11.92 -1.43 -1.63
N PRO A 132 12.60 -2.30 -2.41
CA PRO A 132 13.06 -3.59 -1.92
C PRO A 132 14.00 -3.40 -0.72
N ALA A 133 13.82 -4.20 0.34
CA ALA A 133 14.63 -4.08 1.54
C ALA A 133 15.09 -5.44 2.06
N TYR A 134 16.40 -5.67 2.12
CA TYR A 134 16.96 -6.93 2.61
C TYR A 134 17.05 -6.99 4.14
N ARG A 135 17.28 -5.84 4.80
CA ARG A 135 17.45 -5.78 6.26
C ARG A 135 16.10 -5.49 6.93
N PRO A 136 15.84 -6.05 8.13
CA PRO A 136 14.57 -5.84 8.83
C PRO A 136 14.32 -4.36 9.15
N LEU A 137 15.36 -3.61 9.53
CA LEU A 137 15.25 -2.17 9.79
C LEU A 137 14.88 -1.38 8.52
N THR A 138 15.44 -1.74 7.37
CA THR A 138 15.04 -1.10 6.10
C THR A 138 13.62 -1.47 5.70
N ALA A 139 13.18 -2.71 5.94
CA ALA A 139 11.80 -3.12 5.69
C ALA A 139 10.82 -2.37 6.61
N MET A 140 11.17 -2.19 7.88
CA MET A 140 10.41 -1.37 8.82
C MET A 140 10.33 0.09 8.38
N ARG A 141 11.41 0.66 7.85
CA ARG A 141 11.38 2.02 7.29
C ARG A 141 10.40 2.13 6.11
N GLU A 142 10.43 1.17 5.19
CA GLU A 142 9.50 1.17 4.05
C GLU A 142 8.05 0.94 4.49
N TYR A 143 7.83 0.14 5.54
CA TYR A 143 6.54 -0.04 6.20
C TYR A 143 5.99 1.27 6.76
N VAL A 144 6.80 2.00 7.54
CA VAL A 144 6.42 3.31 8.10
C VAL A 144 6.11 4.32 6.98
N ILE A 145 6.94 4.40 5.94
CA ILE A 145 6.70 5.32 4.82
C ILE A 145 5.38 4.99 4.11
N SER A 146 5.10 3.70 3.89
CA SER A 146 3.86 3.26 3.28
C SER A 146 2.64 3.63 4.13
N LEU A 147 2.70 3.38 5.44
CA LEU A 147 1.67 3.81 6.40
C LEU A 147 1.46 5.31 6.39
N SER A 148 2.51 6.13 6.36
CA SER A 148 2.40 7.59 6.29
C SER A 148 1.64 8.04 5.05
N VAL A 149 1.90 7.42 3.90
CA VAL A 149 1.15 7.71 2.66
C VAL A 149 -0.31 7.26 2.77
N ALA A 150 -0.58 6.07 3.31
CA ALA A 150 -1.96 5.60 3.51
C ALA A 150 -2.73 6.48 4.52
N LEU A 151 -2.08 6.95 5.59
CA LEU A 151 -2.64 7.89 6.56
C LEU A 151 -2.96 9.24 5.90
N SER A 152 -2.08 9.75 5.03
CA SER A 152 -2.40 10.97 4.27
C SER A 152 -3.64 10.80 3.40
N GLY A 153 -3.82 9.63 2.78
CA GLY A 153 -5.06 9.30 2.06
C GLY A 153 -6.28 9.21 2.96
N THR A 154 -6.11 8.67 4.17
CA THR A 154 -7.18 8.58 5.18
C THR A 154 -7.73 9.95 5.52
N VAL A 155 -6.82 10.89 5.79
CA VAL A 155 -7.16 12.27 6.13
C VAL A 155 -7.75 13.00 4.92
N ALA A 156 -7.23 12.76 3.70
CA ALA A 156 -7.81 13.31 2.48
C ALA A 156 -9.26 12.85 2.26
N VAL A 157 -9.54 11.56 2.48
CA VAL A 157 -10.88 10.98 2.35
C VAL A 157 -11.83 11.59 3.39
N ALA A 158 -11.36 11.82 4.62
CA ALA A 158 -12.13 12.52 5.65
C ALA A 158 -12.46 13.96 5.24
N ALA A 159 -11.47 14.69 4.71
CA ALA A 159 -11.62 16.09 4.29
C ALA A 159 -12.58 16.32 3.11
N TRP A 160 -12.85 15.28 2.30
CA TRP A 160 -13.94 15.34 1.32
C TRP A 160 -15.33 15.45 1.97
N ASN A 161 -15.49 14.91 3.19
CA ASN A 161 -16.75 14.80 3.91
C ASN A 161 -17.88 14.28 3.00
N ALA A 162 -17.61 13.17 2.31
CA ALA A 162 -18.50 12.62 1.31
C ALA A 162 -19.65 11.83 1.96
N PRO A 163 -20.90 12.04 1.55
CA PRO A 163 -22.07 11.35 2.12
C PRO A 163 -22.19 9.93 1.54
N VAL A 164 -21.47 8.98 2.13
CA VAL A 164 -21.42 7.59 1.64
C VAL A 164 -21.79 6.58 2.72
N ASN A 165 -22.39 5.47 2.31
CA ASN A 165 -22.54 4.31 3.19
C ASN A 165 -21.18 3.61 3.33
N TYR A 166 -20.63 3.61 4.55
CA TYR A 166 -19.28 3.08 4.86
C TYR A 166 -19.02 1.68 4.29
N GLN A 167 -19.96 0.74 4.48
CA GLN A 167 -19.74 -0.65 4.09
C GLN A 167 -19.63 -0.80 2.57
N ARG A 168 -20.56 -0.20 1.81
CA ARG A 168 -20.54 -0.24 0.34
C ARG A 168 -19.34 0.51 -0.22
N PHE A 169 -19.03 1.67 0.35
CA PHE A 169 -17.87 2.48 -0.04
C PHE A 169 -16.56 1.73 0.17
N ASN A 170 -16.35 1.15 1.35
CA ASN A 170 -15.14 0.40 1.66
C ASN A 170 -14.97 -0.81 0.73
N LEU A 171 -16.03 -1.58 0.49
CA LEU A 171 -15.98 -2.71 -0.44
C LEU A 171 -15.64 -2.29 -1.88
N ALA A 172 -16.24 -1.20 -2.37
CA ALA A 172 -15.96 -0.68 -3.70
C ALA A 172 -14.50 -0.20 -3.81
N VAL A 173 -14.00 0.56 -2.83
CA VAL A 173 -12.61 1.03 -2.80
C VAL A 173 -11.65 -0.16 -2.77
N LEU A 174 -11.88 -1.16 -1.92
CA LEU A 174 -11.02 -2.34 -1.83
C LEU A 174 -11.01 -3.14 -3.15
N ALA A 175 -12.17 -3.37 -3.76
CA ALA A 175 -12.26 -4.08 -5.02
C ALA A 175 -11.51 -3.37 -6.16
N VAL A 176 -11.72 -2.06 -6.29
CA VAL A 176 -11.07 -1.24 -7.34
C VAL A 176 -9.57 -1.09 -7.07
N ALA A 177 -9.16 -0.86 -5.82
CA ALA A 177 -7.75 -0.74 -5.44
C ALA A 177 -7.00 -2.05 -5.65
N LEU A 178 -7.60 -3.18 -5.30
CA LEU A 178 -7.03 -4.50 -5.55
C LEU A 178 -6.91 -4.78 -7.06
N GLY A 179 -7.96 -4.51 -7.83
CA GLY A 179 -7.92 -4.65 -9.29
C GLY A 179 -6.84 -3.78 -9.93
N LEU A 180 -6.73 -2.51 -9.52
CA LEU A 180 -5.68 -1.61 -9.99
C LEU A 180 -4.28 -2.10 -9.60
N ALA A 181 -4.10 -2.58 -8.38
CA ALA A 181 -2.82 -3.15 -7.92
C ALA A 181 -2.41 -4.39 -8.73
N ILE A 182 -3.35 -5.29 -9.00
CA ILE A 182 -3.12 -6.48 -9.84
C ILE A 182 -2.70 -6.05 -11.25
N VAL A 183 -3.44 -5.12 -11.87
CA VAL A 183 -3.10 -4.60 -13.22
C VAL A 183 -1.71 -3.97 -13.21
N MET A 184 -1.37 -3.18 -12.19
CA MET A 184 -0.06 -2.55 -12.07
C MET A 184 1.06 -3.59 -11.94
N VAL A 185 0.93 -4.55 -11.02
CA VAL A 185 1.93 -5.61 -10.80
C VAL A 185 2.09 -6.50 -12.03
N TRP A 186 0.99 -6.86 -12.69
CA TRP A 186 1.03 -7.57 -13.96
C TRP A 186 1.84 -6.80 -14.99
N SER A 187 1.55 -5.51 -15.12
CA SER A 187 2.18 -4.64 -16.10
C SER A 187 3.67 -4.44 -15.85
N LEU A 188 4.15 -4.56 -14.61
CA LEU A 188 5.58 -4.48 -14.24
C LEU A 188 6.41 -5.66 -14.75
N GLY A 189 5.81 -6.62 -15.46
CA GLY A 189 6.52 -7.81 -15.91
C GLY A 189 6.99 -8.64 -14.71
N ALA A 190 6.26 -8.58 -13.59
CA ALA A 190 6.48 -9.48 -12.46
C ALA A 190 6.19 -10.95 -12.83
N GLY A 191 5.66 -11.20 -14.04
CA GLY A 191 5.68 -12.46 -14.77
C GLY A 191 4.93 -13.61 -14.09
N LEU A 192 3.80 -14.03 -14.64
CA LEU A 192 3.25 -15.37 -14.31
C LEU A 192 4.19 -16.50 -14.76
N HIS A 193 5.04 -16.25 -15.76
CA HIS A 193 5.96 -17.24 -16.35
C HIS A 193 7.18 -17.58 -15.47
N GLY A 194 7.46 -16.78 -14.43
CA GLY A 194 8.47 -17.08 -13.41
C GLY A 194 7.89 -17.70 -12.13
N LEU A 195 6.55 -17.68 -11.98
CA LEU A 195 5.85 -18.33 -10.88
C LEU A 195 5.90 -19.83 -11.11
N GLY A 196 6.92 -20.49 -10.56
CA GLY A 196 6.89 -21.94 -10.39
C GLY A 196 5.57 -22.35 -9.69
N ARG A 197 5.12 -23.61 -9.88
CA ARG A 197 3.87 -24.15 -9.29
C ARG A 197 3.68 -23.78 -7.81
N GLN A 198 4.78 -23.61 -7.08
CA GLN A 198 4.85 -23.28 -5.65
C GLN A 198 4.45 -21.83 -5.29
N ASN A 199 4.64 -20.88 -6.19
CA ASN A 199 4.34 -19.46 -5.92
C ASN A 199 2.94 -19.08 -6.43
N LEU A 200 2.45 -19.76 -7.48
CA LEU A 200 1.05 -19.66 -7.92
C LEU A 200 0.10 -20.29 -6.89
N THR A 201 0.50 -21.41 -6.28
CA THR A 201 -0.23 -21.98 -5.12
C THR A 201 -0.20 -21.07 -3.90
N LEU A 202 0.85 -20.26 -3.70
CA LEU A 202 0.87 -19.27 -2.62
C LEU A 202 -0.07 -18.10 -2.91
N LEU A 203 -0.10 -17.56 -4.13
CA LEU A 203 -1.04 -16.51 -4.53
C LEU A 203 -2.50 -16.98 -4.43
N VAL A 204 -2.80 -18.15 -5.02
CA VAL A 204 -4.11 -18.79 -4.92
C VAL A 204 -4.43 -19.11 -3.47
N GLY A 205 -3.46 -19.58 -2.69
CA GLY A 205 -3.59 -19.85 -1.27
C GLY A 205 -3.97 -18.61 -0.48
N VAL A 206 -3.32 -17.46 -0.70
CA VAL A 206 -3.68 -16.21 -0.02
C VAL A 206 -5.04 -15.69 -0.49
N ALA A 207 -5.37 -15.80 -1.79
CA ALA A 207 -6.70 -15.44 -2.30
C ALA A 207 -7.81 -16.32 -1.71
N VAL A 208 -7.58 -17.63 -1.61
CA VAL A 208 -8.49 -18.60 -0.97
C VAL A 208 -8.58 -18.32 0.52
N VAL A 209 -7.49 -18.06 1.23
CA VAL A 209 -7.51 -17.69 2.66
C VAL A 209 -8.29 -16.39 2.85
N LEU A 210 -8.21 -15.43 1.93
CA LEU A 210 -9.01 -14.22 1.96
C LEU A 210 -10.50 -14.49 1.80
N VAL A 211 -10.87 -15.31 0.81
CA VAL A 211 -12.26 -15.74 0.63
C VAL A 211 -12.73 -16.52 1.86
N VAL A 212 -11.91 -17.42 2.39
CA VAL A 212 -12.20 -18.19 3.60
C VAL A 212 -12.33 -17.28 4.81
N LEU A 213 -11.50 -16.26 5.01
CA LEU A 213 -11.62 -15.32 6.12
C LEU A 213 -12.89 -14.46 6.02
N LEU A 214 -13.24 -14.03 4.80
CA LEU A 214 -14.46 -13.26 4.56
C LEU A 214 -15.71 -14.11 4.73
N VAL A 215 -15.70 -15.34 4.22
CA VAL A 215 -16.78 -16.33 4.37
C VAL A 215 -16.85 -16.83 5.81
N TYR A 216 -15.72 -17.05 6.48
CA TYR A 216 -15.67 -17.46 7.89
C TYR A 216 -16.22 -16.35 8.79
N SER A 217 -15.92 -15.08 8.51
CA SER A 217 -16.54 -13.97 9.26
C SER A 217 -18.06 -13.91 9.07
N SER A 218 -18.60 -14.33 7.92
CA SER A 218 -20.06 -14.39 7.73
C SER A 218 -20.66 -15.68 8.32
N LEU A 219 -19.96 -16.81 8.22
CA LEU A 219 -20.36 -18.10 8.76
C LEU A 219 -20.33 -18.12 10.30
N VAL A 220 -19.29 -17.59 10.94
CA VAL A 220 -19.25 -17.45 12.40
C VAL A 220 -20.37 -16.53 12.90
N ARG A 221 -20.70 -15.48 12.12
CA ARG A 221 -21.75 -14.54 12.52
C ARG A 221 -23.17 -15.05 12.26
N SER A 222 -23.33 -16.07 11.40
CA SER A 222 -24.63 -16.66 11.06
C SER A 222 -24.87 -18.06 11.64
N HIS A 223 -23.80 -18.79 11.93
CA HIS A 223 -23.82 -20.20 12.36
C HIS A 223 -22.81 -20.49 13.49
N GLY A 224 -22.12 -19.48 14.01
CA GLY A 224 -21.25 -19.65 15.19
C GLY A 224 -22.06 -20.02 16.42
N SER A 225 -21.48 -20.81 17.32
CA SER A 225 -22.11 -21.05 18.62
C SER A 225 -22.33 -19.72 19.34
N GLN A 226 -23.51 -19.55 19.97
CA GLN A 226 -23.85 -18.31 20.68
C GLN A 226 -22.74 -17.90 21.66
N ALA A 227 -22.18 -18.86 22.41
CA ALA A 227 -21.06 -18.63 23.31
C ALA A 227 -19.79 -18.07 22.62
N LEU A 228 -19.47 -18.48 21.39
CA LEU A 228 -18.30 -17.93 20.68
C LEU A 228 -18.55 -16.47 20.27
N VAL A 229 -19.77 -16.16 19.82
CA VAL A 229 -20.15 -14.80 19.43
C VAL A 229 -20.16 -13.88 20.65
N GLU A 230 -20.75 -14.33 21.76
CA GLU A 230 -20.77 -13.61 23.04
C GLU A 230 -19.35 -13.32 23.56
N ASN A 231 -18.48 -14.33 23.60
CA ASN A 231 -17.09 -14.13 24.04
C ASN A 231 -16.32 -13.15 23.14
N LEU A 232 -16.56 -13.17 21.83
CA LEU A 232 -15.94 -12.22 20.91
C LEU A 232 -16.49 -10.80 21.11
N ASP A 233 -17.80 -10.65 21.32
CA ASP A 233 -18.42 -9.37 21.59
C ASP A 233 -17.95 -8.79 22.93
N GLU A 234 -17.85 -9.61 23.97
CA GLU A 234 -17.28 -9.23 25.27
C GLU A 234 -15.82 -8.79 25.15
N LEU A 235 -15.01 -9.53 24.39
CA LEU A 235 -13.61 -9.16 24.13
C LEU A 235 -13.52 -7.82 23.39
N VAL A 236 -14.38 -7.58 22.39
CA VAL A 236 -14.45 -6.32 21.64
C VAL A 236 -14.86 -5.17 22.56
N ILE A 237 -15.87 -5.39 23.42
CA ILE A 237 -16.32 -4.39 24.40
C ILE A 237 -15.18 -4.08 25.38
N TRP A 238 -14.52 -5.10 25.93
CA TRP A 238 -13.39 -4.94 26.85
C TRP A 238 -12.23 -4.18 26.22
N MET A 239 -11.87 -4.50 24.97
CA MET A 239 -10.84 -3.75 24.24
C MET A 239 -11.25 -2.30 24.00
N ARG A 240 -12.53 -2.04 23.69
CA ARG A 240 -13.04 -0.70 23.46
C ARG A 240 -13.03 0.15 24.73
N THR A 241 -13.37 -0.43 25.88
CA THR A 241 -13.39 0.28 27.17
C THR A 241 -11.99 0.44 27.76
N THR A 242 -11.10 -0.55 27.59
CA THR A 242 -9.76 -0.56 28.19
C THR A 242 -8.72 0.14 27.32
N PHE A 243 -8.67 -0.17 26.02
CA PHE A 243 -7.64 0.29 25.09
C PHE A 243 -8.11 1.35 24.09
N GLN A 244 -9.40 1.72 24.14
CA GLN A 244 -10.02 2.72 23.27
C GLN A 244 -9.89 2.41 21.77
N GLY A 245 -9.61 1.16 21.39
CA GLY A 245 -9.38 0.75 20.02
C GLY A 245 -9.35 -0.77 19.89
N VAL A 246 -9.74 -1.28 18.72
CA VAL A 246 -9.77 -2.73 18.43
C VAL A 246 -8.95 -2.99 17.18
N PRO A 247 -7.92 -3.85 17.23
CA PRO A 247 -7.13 -4.20 16.05
C PRO A 247 -8.01 -4.75 14.95
N ARG A 248 -7.77 -4.31 13.71
CA ARG A 248 -8.57 -4.69 12.55
C ARG A 248 -7.98 -5.96 11.92
N PRO A 249 -8.72 -7.08 11.85
CA PRO A 249 -8.18 -8.35 11.39
C PRO A 249 -7.55 -8.30 10.00
N VAL A 250 -8.16 -7.56 9.06
CA VAL A 250 -7.64 -7.43 7.68
C VAL A 250 -6.28 -6.73 7.66
N GLU A 251 -6.08 -5.71 8.49
CA GLU A 251 -4.80 -5.00 8.61
C GLU A 251 -3.74 -5.89 9.28
N VAL A 252 -4.10 -6.58 10.37
CA VAL A 252 -3.19 -7.40 11.19
C VAL A 252 -2.73 -8.66 10.48
N PHE A 253 -3.64 -9.41 9.85
CA PHE A 253 -3.34 -10.76 9.34
C PHE A 253 -2.98 -10.79 7.86
N ILE A 254 -3.39 -9.77 7.09
CA ILE A 254 -3.22 -9.77 5.64
C ILE A 254 -2.39 -8.55 5.21
N GLY A 255 -2.93 -7.35 5.39
CA GLY A 255 -2.38 -6.14 4.77
C GLY A 255 -0.97 -5.78 5.23
N PHE A 256 -0.81 -5.54 6.53
CA PHE A 256 0.47 -5.07 7.07
C PHE A 256 1.58 -6.15 7.04
N PRO A 257 1.33 -7.43 7.35
CA PRO A 257 2.34 -8.46 7.17
C PRO A 257 2.78 -8.60 5.72
N ALA A 258 1.85 -8.57 4.76
CA ALA A 258 2.15 -8.65 3.34
C ALA A 258 3.06 -7.50 2.87
N LEU A 259 2.92 -6.32 3.47
CA LEU A 259 3.78 -5.17 3.20
C LEU A 259 5.24 -5.46 3.55
N VAL A 260 5.49 -5.95 4.76
CA VAL A 260 6.85 -6.28 5.26
C VAL A 260 7.45 -7.44 4.47
N VAL A 261 6.68 -8.51 4.29
CA VAL A 261 7.11 -9.72 3.59
C VAL A 261 7.36 -9.43 2.11
N GLY A 262 6.47 -8.68 1.46
CA GLY A 262 6.57 -8.33 0.05
C GLY A 262 7.76 -7.41 -0.25
N VAL A 263 7.99 -6.39 0.59
CA VAL A 263 9.20 -5.53 0.52
C VAL A 263 10.48 -6.35 0.70
N SER A 264 10.46 -7.31 1.62
CA SER A 264 11.61 -8.17 1.89
C SER A 264 11.92 -9.12 0.74
N LEU A 265 10.90 -9.78 0.20
CA LEU A 265 11.02 -10.69 -0.93
C LEU A 265 11.40 -9.98 -2.23
N ARG A 266 10.94 -8.74 -2.43
CA ARG A 266 11.32 -7.93 -3.61
C ARG A 266 12.82 -7.69 -3.75
N SER A 267 13.58 -7.77 -2.65
CA SER A 267 15.04 -7.67 -2.70
C SER A 267 15.72 -8.88 -3.35
N GLN A 268 15.00 -9.99 -3.49
CA GLN A 268 15.51 -11.25 -4.03
C GLN A 268 14.74 -11.73 -5.26
N ARG A 269 13.42 -11.52 -5.31
CA ARG A 269 12.52 -12.06 -6.35
C ARG A 269 11.48 -11.04 -6.75
N ARG A 270 11.16 -10.98 -8.06
CA ARG A 270 10.08 -10.11 -8.59
C ARG A 270 8.70 -10.48 -8.05
N GLU A 271 8.51 -11.75 -7.67
CA GLU A 271 7.27 -12.28 -7.09
C GLU A 271 6.85 -11.59 -5.79
N GLY A 272 7.77 -10.93 -5.08
CA GLY A 272 7.41 -10.13 -3.90
C GLY A 272 6.39 -9.02 -4.20
N TRP A 273 6.27 -8.58 -5.46
CA TRP A 273 5.21 -7.67 -5.89
C TRP A 273 3.81 -8.26 -5.75
N TRP A 274 3.64 -9.57 -5.98
CA TRP A 274 2.35 -10.24 -5.82
C TRP A 274 1.91 -10.31 -4.36
N ILE A 275 2.86 -10.45 -3.44
CA ILE A 275 2.54 -10.38 -2.00
C ILE A 275 2.12 -8.96 -1.63
N LEU A 276 2.79 -7.94 -2.19
CA LEU A 276 2.40 -6.54 -1.97
C LEU A 276 1.00 -6.18 -2.49
N VAL A 277 0.42 -6.92 -3.44
CA VAL A 277 -0.99 -6.73 -3.83
C VAL A 277 -1.91 -6.89 -2.61
N PHE A 278 -1.63 -7.84 -1.71
CA PHE A 278 -2.41 -8.01 -0.48
C PHE A 278 -2.19 -6.87 0.52
N ALA A 279 -1.04 -6.20 0.49
CA ALA A 279 -0.81 -5.02 1.32
C ALA A 279 -1.78 -3.87 1.01
N VAL A 280 -2.28 -3.81 -0.24
CA VAL A 280 -3.29 -2.83 -0.66
C VAL A 280 -4.60 -2.99 0.08
N LEU A 281 -4.93 -4.20 0.58
CA LEU A 281 -6.11 -4.39 1.41
C LEU A 281 -5.95 -3.69 2.77
N GLY A 282 -4.77 -3.77 3.37
CA GLY A 282 -4.48 -3.06 4.63
C GLY A 282 -4.48 -1.55 4.43
N THR A 283 -3.77 -1.05 3.41
CA THR A 283 -3.74 0.39 3.12
C THR A 283 -5.11 0.91 2.66
N GLY A 284 -5.93 0.09 2.00
CA GLY A 284 -7.29 0.43 1.60
C GLY A 284 -8.26 0.52 2.78
N VAL A 285 -8.23 -0.44 3.72
CA VAL A 285 -9.03 -0.36 4.95
C VAL A 285 -8.61 0.84 5.80
N LEU A 286 -7.30 1.16 5.77
CA LEU A 286 -6.78 2.35 6.44
C LEU A 286 -7.29 3.64 5.78
N THR A 287 -7.16 3.79 4.46
CA THR A 287 -7.58 5.03 3.75
C THR A 287 -9.07 5.31 3.82
N THR A 288 -9.92 4.29 3.99
CA THR A 288 -11.37 4.48 4.15
C THR A 288 -11.79 4.67 5.61
N SER A 289 -10.88 4.56 6.58
CA SER A 289 -11.24 4.44 7.99
C SER A 289 -12.01 5.63 8.56
N LEU A 290 -11.71 6.87 8.12
CA LEU A 290 -12.35 8.10 8.60
C LEU A 290 -13.52 8.59 7.75
N VAL A 291 -13.99 7.81 6.77
CA VAL A 291 -15.10 8.25 5.90
C VAL A 291 -16.46 8.24 6.61
N SER A 292 -16.59 7.50 7.73
CA SER A 292 -17.85 7.46 8.49
C SER A 292 -17.96 8.69 9.42
N PRO A 293 -19.05 9.49 9.32
CA PRO A 293 -19.22 10.72 10.10
C PRO A 293 -19.26 10.52 11.62
N GLY A 294 -19.60 9.32 12.08
CA GLY A 294 -19.66 8.98 13.51
C GLY A 294 -18.39 8.33 14.05
N ALA A 295 -17.34 8.22 13.24
CA ALA A 295 -16.14 7.54 13.67
C ALA A 295 -15.25 8.47 14.50
N PHE A 296 -15.05 8.11 15.77
CA PHE A 296 -14.15 8.83 16.66
C PHE A 296 -12.70 8.71 16.15
N PRO A 297 -12.02 9.83 15.81
CA PRO A 297 -10.66 9.78 15.27
C PRO A 297 -9.67 9.06 16.19
N THR A 298 -9.80 9.25 17.51
CA THR A 298 -8.98 8.56 18.52
C THR A 298 -9.14 7.05 18.45
N TYR A 299 -10.38 6.56 18.31
CA TYR A 299 -10.65 5.12 18.20
C TYR A 299 -9.99 4.54 16.96
N ILE A 300 -10.08 5.23 15.83
CA ILE A 300 -9.44 4.81 14.59
C ILE A 300 -7.92 4.84 14.73
N ALA A 301 -7.36 5.91 15.31
CA ALA A 301 -5.93 6.05 15.51
C ALA A 301 -5.36 4.91 16.38
N MET A 302 -6.01 4.60 17.51
CA MET A 302 -5.61 3.49 18.37
C MET A 302 -5.76 2.13 17.69
N SER A 303 -6.91 1.90 17.02
CA SER A 303 -7.15 0.66 16.27
C SER A 303 -6.08 0.43 15.20
N THR A 304 -5.76 1.47 14.42
CA THR A 304 -4.71 1.43 13.39
C THR A 304 -3.33 1.23 14.02
N LEU A 305 -3.01 1.89 15.14
CA LEU A 305 -1.73 1.73 15.83
C LEU A 305 -1.54 0.29 16.30
N TYR A 306 -2.54 -0.29 16.95
CA TYR A 306 -2.49 -1.69 17.40
C TYR A 306 -2.41 -2.64 16.21
N SER A 307 -3.21 -2.41 15.17
CA SER A 307 -3.12 -3.17 13.93
C SER A 307 -1.70 -3.12 13.35
N ALA A 308 -1.10 -1.92 13.33
CA ALA A 308 0.21 -1.69 12.74
C ALA A 308 1.33 -2.41 13.50
N VAL A 309 1.31 -2.33 14.83
CA VAL A 309 2.27 -3.02 15.69
C VAL A 309 2.15 -4.54 15.53
N LEU A 310 0.93 -5.09 15.63
CA LEU A 310 0.69 -6.52 15.50
C LEU A 310 1.01 -7.04 14.09
N GLY A 311 0.61 -6.30 13.06
CA GLY A 311 0.87 -6.65 11.67
C GLY A 311 2.36 -6.56 11.30
N LEU A 312 3.09 -5.59 11.84
CA LEU A 312 4.55 -5.51 11.70
C LEU A 312 5.23 -6.70 12.37
N ALA A 313 4.84 -7.04 13.61
CA ALA A 313 5.40 -8.18 14.34
C ALA A 313 5.17 -9.48 13.57
N LEU A 314 3.93 -9.73 13.11
CA LEU A 314 3.60 -10.90 12.30
C LEU A 314 4.38 -10.90 10.98
N GLY A 315 4.49 -9.77 10.29
CA GLY A 315 5.26 -9.62 9.07
C GLY A 315 6.74 -9.95 9.24
N VAL A 316 7.36 -9.51 10.34
CA VAL A 316 8.75 -9.84 10.67
C VAL A 316 8.91 -11.33 10.94
N VAL A 317 8.01 -11.94 11.72
CA VAL A 317 8.01 -13.37 12.00
C VAL A 317 7.91 -14.19 10.70
N VAL A 318 6.94 -13.88 9.84
CA VAL A 318 6.75 -14.58 8.55
C VAL A 318 7.98 -14.38 7.66
N THR A 319 8.53 -13.16 7.60
CA THR A 319 9.75 -12.88 6.82
C THR A 319 10.92 -13.74 7.30
N TRP A 320 11.07 -13.94 8.60
CA TRP A 320 12.13 -14.77 9.17
C TRP A 320 12.04 -16.24 8.73
N PHE A 321 10.82 -16.77 8.52
CA PHE A 321 10.62 -18.13 8.00
C PHE A 321 10.76 -18.23 6.48
N VAL A 322 10.23 -17.26 5.74
CA VAL A 322 10.14 -17.30 4.27
C VAL A 322 11.43 -16.85 3.59
N VAL A 323 12.13 -15.86 4.16
CA VAL A 323 13.31 -15.20 3.56
C VAL A 323 14.61 -15.70 4.22
N ARG A 324 14.65 -16.97 4.66
CA ARG A 324 15.82 -17.53 5.35
C ARG A 324 17.07 -17.44 4.48
N PRO A 325 18.19 -16.88 4.99
CA PRO A 325 19.45 -16.91 4.27
C PRO A 325 19.90 -18.36 4.09
N PRO A 326 20.48 -18.73 2.94
CA PRO A 326 21.01 -20.07 2.75
C PRO A 326 22.09 -20.36 3.81
N SER A 327 22.12 -21.61 4.29
CA SER A 327 23.15 -22.10 5.23
C SER A 327 24.55 -21.62 4.83
N ALA A 328 25.40 -21.32 5.81
CA ALA A 328 26.77 -20.82 5.62
C ALA A 328 27.61 -21.65 4.63
N LYS A 329 27.28 -22.94 4.42
CA LYS A 329 27.89 -23.80 3.40
C LYS A 329 27.45 -23.48 1.97
N ARG A 330 26.19 -23.09 1.74
CA ARG A 330 25.63 -22.67 0.44
C ARG A 330 25.98 -21.21 0.09
N ALA A 331 26.03 -20.32 1.08
CA ALA A 331 26.37 -18.90 0.88
C ALA A 331 27.81 -18.68 0.36
N ARG A 332 28.73 -19.62 0.61
CA ARG A 332 30.11 -19.58 0.08
C ARG A 332 30.21 -19.98 -1.39
N ALA A 333 29.18 -20.61 -1.96
CA ALA A 333 29.21 -21.13 -3.33
C ALA A 333 28.69 -20.13 -4.37
N VAL A 334 27.63 -19.37 -4.04
CA VAL A 334 27.06 -18.32 -4.90
C VAL A 334 26.44 -17.27 -4.00
N VAL A 335 26.88 -16.01 -4.11
CA VAL A 335 26.16 -14.88 -3.50
C VAL A 335 24.95 -14.61 -4.39
N PRO A 336 23.70 -14.75 -3.91
CA PRO A 336 22.54 -14.46 -4.73
C PRO A 336 22.57 -12.97 -5.14
N GLU A 337 22.44 -12.73 -6.44
CA GLU A 337 22.40 -11.39 -7.02
C GLU A 337 21.27 -10.59 -6.36
N ARG A 338 21.61 -9.41 -5.83
CA ARG A 338 20.65 -8.56 -5.15
C ARG A 338 19.94 -7.72 -6.19
N ARG A 339 18.61 -7.83 -6.22
CA ARG A 339 17.82 -7.03 -7.14
C ARG A 339 17.83 -5.57 -6.70
N VAL A 340 18.28 -4.69 -7.58
CA VAL A 340 18.26 -3.24 -7.37
C VAL A 340 17.10 -2.66 -8.16
N GLU A 341 16.18 -2.02 -7.46
CA GLU A 341 15.12 -1.26 -8.12
C GLU A 341 15.44 0.24 -8.17
N PRO A 342 14.83 0.97 -9.13
CA PRO A 342 14.98 2.42 -9.26
C PRO A 342 14.70 3.17 -7.95
N ALA A 343 15.18 4.42 -7.89
CA ALA A 343 14.88 5.32 -6.76
C ALA A 343 13.37 5.41 -6.50
N ARG A 344 12.97 5.74 -5.25
CA ARG A 344 11.56 5.75 -4.78
C ARG A 344 10.61 6.46 -5.75
N LEU A 345 11.07 7.59 -6.27
CA LEU A 345 10.29 8.48 -7.11
C LEU A 345 10.61 8.31 -8.58
N ALA A 346 11.52 7.42 -8.96
CA ALA A 346 11.77 7.07 -10.36
C ALA A 346 10.69 6.09 -10.87
N PRO A 347 10.41 6.08 -12.18
CA PRO A 347 9.52 5.08 -12.78
C PRO A 347 10.09 3.67 -12.58
N LEU A 348 9.20 2.69 -12.40
CA LEU A 348 9.57 1.27 -12.33
C LEU A 348 9.71 0.60 -13.70
N LYS A 349 9.41 1.31 -14.80
CA LYS A 349 9.43 0.82 -16.18
C LYS A 349 10.27 1.70 -17.10
#